data_AF-A0A819VAC5-F1
#
_entry.id   AF-A0A819VAC5-F1
#
_cell.length_a   1.000
_cell.length_b   1.000
_cell.length_c   1.000
_cell.angle_alpha   90.00
_cell.angle_beta   90.00
_cell.angle_gamma   90.00
#
_symmetry.space_group_name_H-M   'P 1'
#
loop_
_entity.id
_entity.type
_entity.pdbx_description
1 polymer ?
#
loop_
_entity_poly.entity_id
_entity_poly.type
_entity_poly.pdbx_seq_one_letter_code
_entity_poly.pdbx_strand_id
1 'polypeptide(L)'
;MRTRVIFHLIQWIRSSLGQQGEKAPLYKNYLYRLQRENQNRSLAYVCTSKSCPHVITLKNDAIIQCDATRHNHDPKRTEDLQNVFTGLKRRVITDVDQSIGKTYEEVKKFVSNLAFAIH
;
A
#
# COMPACT_ATOMS: atom_id res chain seq x y z
N MET A 1 18.01 -5.16 34.90
CA MET A 1 16.90 -4.93 33.94
C MET A 1 17.49 -4.90 32.54
N ARG A 2 17.13 -5.85 31.66
CA ARG A 2 17.61 -5.87 30.26
C ARG A 2 16.65 -5.04 29.40
N THR A 3 17.05 -3.84 29.05
CA THR A 3 16.34 -3.02 28.05
C THR A 3 16.51 -3.73 26.70
N ARG A 4 15.46 -4.44 26.24
CA ARG A 4 15.43 -5.01 24.90
C ARG A 4 15.38 -3.85 23.90
N VAL A 5 16.51 -3.51 23.31
CA VAL A 5 16.56 -2.64 22.14
C VAL A 5 16.04 -3.45 20.97
N ILE A 6 14.74 -3.32 20.68
CA ILE A 6 14.17 -3.95 19.50
C ILE A 6 14.54 -3.06 18.32
N PHE A 7 15.51 -3.52 17.52
CA PHE A 7 15.85 -2.91 16.24
C PHE A 7 14.69 -3.16 15.26
N HIS A 8 13.69 -2.30 15.34
CA HIS A 8 12.62 -2.30 14.37
C HIS A 8 13.13 -1.70 13.06
N LEU A 9 12.97 -2.43 11.96
CA LEU A 9 13.31 -1.94 10.63
C LEU A 9 12.41 -0.74 10.30
N ILE A 10 13.02 0.44 10.13
CA ILE A 10 12.36 1.63 9.62
C ILE A 10 12.71 1.74 8.14
N GLN A 11 11.69 1.84 7.30
CA GLN A 11 11.87 2.16 5.90
C GLN A 11 11.65 3.66 5.71
N TRP A 12 12.55 4.34 5.01
CA TRP A 12 12.38 5.75 4.67
C TRP A 12 11.79 5.84 3.27
N ILE A 13 10.57 6.36 3.16
CA ILE A 13 9.93 6.57 1.85
C ILE A 13 9.81 8.06 1.55
N ARG A 14 9.88 8.44 0.28
CA ARG A 14 9.56 9.82 -0.13
C ARG A 14 8.06 10.00 -0.04
N SER A 15 7.61 10.91 0.82
CA SER A 15 6.18 11.19 0.98
C SER A 15 5.72 12.20 -0.07
N SER A 16 4.64 11.91 -0.78
CA SER A 16 3.95 12.85 -1.68
C SER A 16 3.04 13.83 -0.92
N LEU A 17 2.89 13.67 0.40
CA LEU A 17 1.98 14.44 1.26
C LEU A 17 2.63 15.68 1.90
N GLY A 18 3.93 15.90 1.70
CA GLY A 18 4.67 17.09 2.15
C GLY A 18 5.08 17.98 0.98
N GLN A 19 5.20 19.29 1.20
CA GLN A 19 5.83 20.17 0.22
C GLN A 19 7.29 19.72 0.04
N GLN A 20 7.65 19.30 -1.18
CA GLN A 20 9.00 18.90 -1.61
C GLN A 20 9.70 17.78 -0.80
N GLY A 21 9.46 16.52 -1.18
CA GLY A 21 10.50 15.47 -1.13
C GLY A 21 10.99 15.02 0.25
N GLU A 22 10.35 15.46 1.34
CA GLU A 22 10.70 15.03 2.69
C GLU A 22 10.55 13.51 2.85
N LYS A 23 11.58 12.88 3.45
CA LYS A 23 11.56 11.46 3.77
C LYS A 23 10.64 11.24 4.98
N ALA A 24 9.66 10.37 4.83
CA ALA A 24 8.77 9.94 5.90
C ALA A 24 9.17 8.53 6.37
N PRO A 25 9.23 8.28 7.69
CA PRO A 25 9.44 6.94 8.20
C PRO A 25 8.16 6.11 8.04
N LEU A 26 8.34 4.92 7.49
CA LEU A 26 7.38 3.84 7.40
C LEU A 26 7.78 2.78 8.42
N TYR A 27 6.88 2.52 9.37
CA TYR A 27 7.10 1.54 10.43
C TYR A 27 5.81 0.73 10.62
N LYS A 28 5.93 -0.60 10.60
CA LYS A 28 4.77 -1.54 10.69
C LYS A 28 3.66 -1.20 9.68
N ASN A 29 4.01 -0.74 8.49
CA ASN A 29 3.08 -0.31 7.43
C ASN A 29 2.23 0.92 7.79
N TYR A 30 2.70 1.74 8.75
CA TYR A 30 2.12 3.03 9.08
C TYR A 30 3.08 4.14 8.70
N LEU A 31 2.54 5.20 8.08
CA LEU A 31 3.30 6.39 7.75
C LEU A 31 3.23 7.40 8.88
N TYR A 32 4.36 8.06 9.10
CA TYR A 32 4.48 9.10 10.09
C TYR A 32 5.05 10.37 9.47
N ARG A 33 4.73 11.51 10.09
CA ARG A 33 5.29 12.82 9.78
C ARG A 33 6.02 13.38 10.99
N LEU A 34 7.07 14.17 10.75
CA LEU A 34 7.76 14.84 11.83
C LEU A 34 6.80 15.79 12.54
N GLN A 35 6.71 15.67 13.86
CA GLN A 35 5.89 16.54 14.69
C GLN A 35 6.73 17.57 15.42
N ARG A 36 7.85 17.13 16.03
CA ARG A 36 8.76 18.00 16.78
C ARG A 36 10.13 17.34 16.99
N GLU A 37 11.12 18.15 17.28
CA GLU A 37 12.41 17.73 17.85
C GLU A 37 12.40 17.96 19.37
N ASN A 38 12.88 16.97 20.12
CA ASN A 38 13.01 17.03 21.58
C ASN A 38 14.42 17.52 21.98
N GLN A 39 14.56 18.05 23.20
CA GLN A 39 15.84 18.60 23.73
C GLN A 39 17.02 17.61 23.66
N ASN A 40 16.76 16.31 23.74
CA ASN A 40 17.78 15.25 23.68
C ASN A 40 18.17 14.83 22.24
N ARG A 41 17.84 15.67 21.24
CA ARG A 41 17.99 15.44 19.79
C ARG A 41 17.25 14.21 19.26
N SER A 42 16.19 13.79 19.95
CA SER A 42 15.28 12.78 19.41
C SER A 42 14.14 13.46 18.65
N LEU A 43 13.65 12.80 17.62
CA LEU A 43 12.62 13.31 16.73
C LEU A 43 11.32 12.56 17.02
N ALA A 44 10.25 13.30 17.36
CA ALA A 44 8.93 12.73 17.55
C ALA A 44 8.15 12.78 16.23
N TYR A 45 7.63 11.62 15.84
CA TYR A 45 6.88 11.41 14.62
C TYR A 45 5.46 10.95 14.95
N VAL A 46 4.46 11.61 14.38
CA VAL A 46 3.04 11.28 14.56
C VAL A 46 2.49 10.59 13.33
N CYS A 47 1.57 9.65 13.50
CA CYS A 47 0.91 9.01 12.37
C CYS A 47 0.26 10.06 11.43
N THR A 48 0.33 9.83 10.12
CA THR A 48 -0.23 10.74 9.12
C THR A 48 -1.76 10.62 9.00
N SER A 49 -2.35 9.53 9.49
CA SER A 49 -3.81 9.34 9.40
C SER A 49 -4.54 10.35 10.28
N LYS A 50 -5.64 10.91 9.76
CA LYS A 50 -6.46 11.86 10.50
C LYS A 50 -7.00 11.17 11.75
N SER A 51 -6.90 11.86 12.89
CA SER A 51 -7.39 11.37 14.19
C SER A 51 -6.66 10.14 14.76
N CYS A 52 -5.52 9.74 14.19
CA CYS A 52 -4.66 8.72 14.81
C CYS A 52 -3.69 9.38 15.82
N PRO A 53 -3.81 9.07 17.12
CA PRO A 53 -2.96 9.68 18.14
C PRO A 53 -1.57 9.03 18.26
N HIS A 54 -1.28 8.00 17.47
CA HIS A 54 -0.09 7.18 17.67
C HIS A 54 1.20 7.92 17.30
N VAL A 55 2.18 7.90 18.22
CA VAL A 55 3.47 8.59 18.11
C VAL A 55 4.63 7.61 18.32
N ILE A 56 5.67 7.78 17.50
CA ILE A 56 6.98 7.13 17.69
C ILE A 56 8.05 8.20 17.87
N THR A 57 9.10 7.86 18.61
CA THR A 57 10.27 8.73 18.79
C THR A 57 11.51 8.02 18.24
N LEU A 58 12.21 8.71 17.34
CA LEU A 58 13.44 8.25 16.71
C LEU A 58 14.66 8.97 17.29
N LYS A 59 15.77 8.27 17.43
CA LYS A 59 17.09 8.87 17.67
C LYS A 59 18.12 8.06 16.91
N ASN A 60 18.94 8.73 16.09
CA ASN A 60 19.91 8.07 15.20
C ASN A 60 19.27 6.95 14.36
N ASP A 61 18.14 7.25 13.72
CA ASP A 61 17.35 6.31 12.90
C ASP A 61 16.84 5.04 13.61
N ALA A 62 16.88 5.00 14.95
CA ALA A 62 16.33 3.92 15.74
C ALA A 62 15.09 4.38 16.53
N ILE A 63 14.06 3.54 16.61
CA ILE A 63 12.91 3.76 17.50
C ILE A 63 13.38 3.59 18.95
N ILE A 64 13.39 4.69 19.71
CA ILE A 64 13.73 4.67 21.14
C ILE A 64 12.50 4.68 22.03
N GLN A 65 11.35 5.12 21.50
CA GLN A 65 10.08 5.12 22.21
C GLN A 65 8.96 4.91 21.19
N CYS A 66 8.01 4.05 21.53
CA CYS A 66 6.76 3.86 20.81
C CYS A 66 5.66 4.02 21.85
N ASP A 67 4.72 4.93 21.62
CA ASP A 67 3.61 5.10 22.55
C ASP A 67 2.78 3.81 22.62
N ALA A 68 2.22 3.52 23.80
CA ALA A 68 1.42 2.31 24.04
C ALA A 68 0.05 2.37 23.33
N THR A 69 -0.39 3.58 22.99
CA THR A 69 -1.62 3.83 22.22
C THR A 69 -1.58 3.05 20.91
N ARG A 70 -2.61 2.26 20.61
CA ARG A 70 -2.68 1.53 19.33
C ARG A 70 -3.16 2.45 18.20
N HIS A 71 -2.80 2.12 16.97
CA HIS A 71 -3.43 2.74 15.79
C HIS A 71 -4.93 2.43 15.81
N ASN A 72 -5.75 3.44 15.51
CA ASN A 72 -7.22 3.33 15.43
C ASN A 72 -7.71 3.17 13.99
N HIS A 73 -6.82 2.80 13.07
CA HIS A 73 -7.12 2.57 11.68
C HIS A 73 -6.23 1.47 11.13
N ASP A 74 -6.64 0.92 9.98
CA ASP A 74 -5.87 -0.08 9.28
C ASP A 74 -4.54 0.49 8.76
N PRO A 75 -3.48 -0.33 8.67
CA PRO A 75 -2.23 0.08 8.07
C PRO A 75 -2.47 0.62 6.66
N LYS A 76 -1.68 1.65 6.28
CA LYS A 76 -1.77 2.18 4.92
C LYS A 76 -1.29 1.07 3.99
N ARG A 77 -2.20 0.47 3.24
CA ARG A 77 -1.83 -0.48 2.18
C ARG A 77 -0.87 0.27 1.27
N THR A 78 0.32 -0.27 1.05
CA THR A 78 1.26 0.32 0.08
C THR A 78 0.49 0.53 -1.22
N GLU A 79 0.54 1.76 -1.74
CA GLU A 79 -0.14 2.14 -2.98
C GLU A 79 0.23 1.15 -4.12
N ASP A 80 1.43 0.57 -4.03
CA ASP A 80 1.91 -0.55 -4.85
C ASP A 80 0.97 -1.75 -4.89
N LEU A 81 0.43 -2.21 -3.75
CA LEU A 81 -0.48 -3.37 -3.74
C LEU A 81 -1.82 -3.04 -4.40
N GLN A 82 -2.37 -1.85 -4.17
CA GLN A 82 -3.63 -1.46 -4.80
C GLN A 82 -3.44 -1.31 -6.32
N ASN A 83 -2.32 -0.77 -6.76
CA ASN A 83 -1.97 -0.67 -8.18
C ASN A 83 -1.76 -2.05 -8.81
N VAL A 84 -1.06 -2.96 -8.11
CA VAL A 84 -0.87 -4.35 -8.54
C VAL A 84 -2.22 -5.07 -8.64
N PHE A 85 -3.08 -5.00 -7.63
CA PHE A 85 -4.41 -5.61 -7.66
C PHE A 85 -5.29 -5.02 -8.77
N THR A 86 -5.23 -3.71 -8.97
CA THR A 86 -5.97 -3.04 -10.05
C THR A 86 -5.47 -3.49 -11.43
N GLY A 87 -4.15 -3.56 -11.62
CA GLY A 87 -3.54 -4.05 -12.86
C GLY A 87 -3.79 -5.54 -13.10
N LEU A 88 -3.85 -6.36 -12.05
CA LEU A 88 -4.20 -7.78 -12.15
C LEU A 88 -5.68 -7.94 -12.54
N LYS A 89 -6.57 -7.20 -11.87
CA LYS A 89 -8.02 -7.22 -12.15
C LYS A 89 -8.32 -6.84 -13.60
N ARG A 90 -7.67 -5.80 -14.14
CA ARG A 90 -7.85 -5.42 -15.56
C ARG A 90 -7.43 -6.53 -16.51
N ARG A 91 -6.25 -7.14 -16.28
CA ARG A 91 -5.75 -8.22 -17.15
C ARG A 91 -6.69 -9.43 -17.16
N VAL A 92 -7.13 -9.89 -15.98
CA VAL A 92 -8.06 -11.01 -15.88
C VAL A 92 -9.37 -10.72 -16.64
N ILE A 93 -9.93 -9.52 -16.49
CA ILE A 93 -11.15 -9.13 -17.21
C ILE A 93 -10.91 -9.14 -18.72
N THR A 94 -9.82 -8.54 -19.20
CA THR A 94 -9.49 -8.50 -20.63
C THR A 94 -9.29 -9.90 -21.22
N ASP A 95 -8.58 -10.78 -20.51
CA ASP A 95 -8.34 -12.15 -20.98
C ASP A 95 -9.65 -12.94 -21.08
N VAL A 96 -10.54 -12.77 -20.10
CA VAL A 96 -11.88 -13.38 -20.09
C VAL A 96 -12.74 -12.85 -21.24
N ASP A 97 -12.83 -11.52 -21.40
CA ASP A 97 -13.63 -10.89 -22.47
C ASP A 97 -13.13 -11.33 -23.85
N GLN A 98 -11.81 -11.39 -24.06
CA GLN A 98 -11.24 -11.84 -25.32
C GLN A 98 -11.54 -13.32 -25.59
N SER A 99 -11.48 -14.18 -24.56
CA SER A 99 -11.80 -15.60 -24.68
C SER A 99 -13.28 -15.82 -25.03
N ILE A 100 -14.18 -15.09 -24.36
CA ILE A 100 -15.62 -15.12 -24.66
C ILE A 100 -15.87 -14.66 -26.11
N GLY A 101 -15.26 -13.55 -26.53
CA GLY A 101 -15.43 -13.02 -27.89
C GLY A 101 -14.98 -14.01 -28.97
N LYS A 102 -13.83 -14.67 -28.79
CA LYS A 102 -13.36 -15.72 -29.72
C LYS A 102 -14.33 -16.89 -29.80
N THR A 103 -14.78 -17.38 -28.64
CA THR A 103 -15.73 -18.49 -28.56
C THR A 103 -17.03 -18.14 -29.27
N TYR A 104 -17.54 -16.92 -29.10
CA TYR A 104 -18.74 -16.45 -29.76
C TYR A 104 -18.62 -16.46 -31.29
N GLU A 105 -17.51 -15.95 -31.84
CA GLU A 105 -17.30 -15.93 -33.30
C GLU A 105 -17.15 -17.33 -33.89
N GLU A 106 -16.50 -18.26 -33.16
CA GLU A 106 -16.41 -19.67 -33.58
C GLU A 106 -17.79 -20.34 -33.65
N VAL A 107 -18.61 -20.15 -32.60
CA VAL A 107 -20.00 -20.67 -32.56
C VAL A 107 -20.83 -20.07 -33.69
N LYS A 108 -20.75 -18.76 -33.90
CA LYS A 108 -21.47 -18.06 -34.97
C LYS A 108 -21.10 -18.58 -36.35
N LYS A 109 -19.82 -18.85 -36.60
CA LYS A 109 -19.33 -19.43 -37.85
C LYS A 109 -19.84 -20.86 -38.04
N PHE A 110 -19.81 -21.68 -36.98
CA PHE A 110 -20.36 -23.03 -37.00
C PHE A 110 -21.85 -23.05 -37.33
N VAL A 111 -22.65 -22.21 -36.67
CA VAL A 111 -24.10 -22.10 -36.92
C VAL A 111 -24.39 -21.60 -38.34
N SER A 112 -23.64 -20.60 -38.83
CA SER A 112 -23.79 -20.11 -40.21
C SER A 112 -23.52 -21.22 -41.22
N ASN A 113 -22.44 -21.99 -41.04
CA ASN A 113 -22.09 -23.08 -41.95
C ASN A 113 -23.13 -24.21 -41.95
N LEU A 114 -23.71 -24.53 -40.79
CA LEU A 114 -24.82 -25.48 -40.69
C LEU A 114 -26.05 -24.99 -41.46
N ALA A 115 -26.40 -23.71 -41.36
CA ALA A 115 -27.53 -23.14 -42.07
C ALA A 115 -27.37 -23.21 -43.59
N PHE A 116 -26.15 -23.05 -44.10
CA PHE A 116 -25.84 -23.19 -45.54
C PHE A 116 -25.79 -24.65 -46.03
N ALA A 117 -25.56 -25.62 -45.14
CA ALA A 117 -25.48 -27.04 -45.52
C ALA A 117 -26.85 -27.74 -45.61
N ILE A 118 -27.94 -27.08 -45.19
CA ILE A 118 -29.31 -27.61 -45.17
C ILE A 118 -30.16 -27.03 -46.34
N HIS A 119 -29.54 -26.30 -47.27
CA HIS A 119 -30.11 -25.85 -48.53
C HIS A 119 -29.35 -26.43 -49.71
#